data_AF-A0A916Y733-F1
#
_entry.id   AF-A0A916Y733-F1
#
_cell.length_a   1.000
_cell.length_b   1.000
_cell.length_c   1.000
_cell.angle_alpha   90.00
_cell.angle_beta   90.00
_cell.angle_gamma   90.00
#
_symmetry.space_group_name_H-M   'P 1'
#
loop_
_entity.id
_entity.type
_entity.pdbx_description
1 polymer ?
#
loop_
_entity_poly.entity_id
_entity_poly.type
_entity_poly.pdbx_seq_one_letter_code
_entity_poly.pdbx_strand_id
1 'polypeptide(L)'
;MVRLRKRHLPQRVTIRRLLGEGAEGDIWGDPVTNVPAYVEQSARLVVDRRSSSPTSGQEVTSSTTVVVLPQDDALPRSRVTVWAGTSRERTSEVITSDYAEYKGTPSHAELHLE
;
A
#
# COMPACT_ATOMS: atom_id res chain seq x y z
N MET A 1 14.30 -24.34 0.80
CA MET A 1 13.54 -23.32 0.04
C MET A 1 13.28 -22.14 0.98
N VAL A 2 13.83 -20.96 0.68
CA VAL A 2 13.65 -19.76 1.52
C VAL A 2 12.24 -19.22 1.26
N ARG A 3 11.44 -19.00 2.31
CA ARG A 3 10.03 -18.54 2.20
C ARG A 3 9.81 -17.32 3.07
N LEU A 4 9.08 -16.32 2.56
CA LEU A 4 8.62 -15.18 3.36
C LEU A 4 7.63 -15.72 4.39
N ARG A 5 7.84 -15.39 5.66
CA ARG A 5 6.98 -15.84 6.76
C ARG A 5 6.42 -14.62 7.47
N LYS A 6 5.25 -14.79 8.10
CA LYS A 6 4.60 -13.74 8.90
C LYS A 6 5.53 -13.07 9.92
N ARG A 7 6.53 -13.78 10.46
CA ARG A 7 7.50 -13.27 11.43
C ARG A 7 8.55 -12.31 10.85
N HIS A 8 8.71 -12.28 9.52
CA HIS A 8 9.64 -11.36 8.85
C HIS A 8 8.97 -10.01 8.52
N LEU A 9 7.66 -9.89 8.76
CA LEU A 9 6.85 -8.73 8.42
C LEU A 9 6.39 -8.05 9.73
N PRO A 10 6.99 -6.92 10.11
CA PRO A 10 6.85 -6.38 11.45
C PRO A 10 5.53 -5.62 11.67
N GLN A 11 4.91 -5.09 10.62
CA GLN A 11 3.67 -4.34 10.71
C GLN A 11 2.42 -5.22 10.47
N ARG A 12 1.27 -4.66 10.85
CA ARG A 12 -0.06 -5.20 10.60
C ARG A 12 -0.88 -4.16 9.86
N VAL A 13 -1.48 -4.57 8.75
CA VAL A 13 -2.35 -3.71 7.92
C VAL A 13 -3.74 -4.30 7.85
N THR A 14 -4.69 -3.46 7.45
CA THR A 14 -6.05 -3.89 7.10
C THR A 14 -6.22 -3.71 5.60
N ILE A 15 -6.67 -4.76 4.91
CA ILE A 15 -6.90 -4.73 3.46
C ILE A 15 -8.40 -4.87 3.20
N ARG A 16 -8.96 -3.93 2.45
CA ARG A 16 -10.32 -4.02 1.92
C ARG A 16 -10.26 -4.11 0.40
N ARG A 17 -10.54 -5.30 -0.13
CA ARG A 17 -10.44 -5.58 -1.57
C ARG A 17 -11.64 -5.03 -2.33
N LEU A 18 -11.39 -4.49 -3.51
CA LEU A 18 -12.43 -4.23 -4.49
C LEU A 18 -12.81 -5.57 -5.14
N LEU A 19 -14.09 -5.94 -5.07
CA LEU A 19 -14.62 -7.18 -5.68
C LEU A 19 -15.14 -6.94 -7.10
N GLY A 20 -15.50 -5.70 -7.42
CA GLY A 20 -15.97 -5.30 -8.74
C GLY A 20 -16.70 -3.97 -8.70
N GLU A 21 -17.27 -3.58 -9.85
CA GLU A 21 -18.13 -2.42 -9.99
C GLU A 21 -19.54 -2.88 -10.33
N GLY A 22 -20.53 -2.40 -9.57
CA GLY A 22 -21.95 -2.62 -9.81
C GLY A 22 -22.62 -1.36 -10.35
N ALA A 23 -23.91 -1.47 -10.70
CA ALA A 23 -24.70 -0.35 -11.20
C ALA A 23 -24.80 0.83 -10.21
N GLU A 24 -24.65 0.56 -8.92
CA GLU A 24 -24.71 1.56 -7.84
C GLU A 24 -23.32 1.99 -7.34
N GLY A 25 -22.25 1.49 -7.97
CA GLY A 25 -20.86 1.80 -7.62
C GLY A 25 -20.04 0.59 -7.16
N ASP A 26 -18.91 0.88 -6.52
CA ASP A 26 -17.90 -0.11 -6.15
C ASP A 26 -18.42 -1.13 -5.11
N ILE A 27 -18.20 -2.42 -5.40
CA ILE A 27 -18.54 -3.53 -4.52
C ILE A 27 -17.27 -3.92 -3.75
N TRP A 28 -17.32 -3.77 -2.44
CA TRP A 28 -16.18 -4.02 -1.55
C TRP A 28 -16.34 -5.32 -0.80
N GLY A 29 -15.23 -6.05 -0.65
CA GLY A 29 -15.18 -7.20 0.23
C GLY A 29 -15.09 -6.80 1.70
N ASP A 30 -15.22 -7.80 2.58
CA ASP A 30 -14.99 -7.62 4.00
C ASP A 30 -13.53 -7.21 4.29
N PRO A 31 -13.29 -6.30 5.23
CA PRO A 31 -11.93 -5.94 5.63
C PRO A 31 -11.20 -7.13 6.25
N VAL A 32 -10.05 -7.48 5.67
CA VAL A 32 -9.13 -8.47 6.27
C VAL A 32 -8.17 -7.71 7.18
N THR A 33 -8.34 -7.91 8.48
CA THR A 33 -7.52 -7.25 9.52
C THR A 33 -6.26 -8.05 9.85
N ASN A 34 -5.29 -7.41 10.50
CA ASN A 34 -4.06 -8.03 11.01
C ASN A 34 -3.19 -8.74 9.96
N VAL A 35 -3.25 -8.27 8.70
CA VAL A 35 -2.42 -8.80 7.62
C VAL A 35 -0.95 -8.47 7.90
N PRO A 36 -0.04 -9.47 7.96
CA PRO A 36 1.39 -9.22 8.14
C PRO A 36 1.94 -8.45 6.94
N ALA A 37 2.61 -7.33 7.19
CA ALA A 37 3.21 -6.52 6.14
C ALA A 37 4.55 -5.92 6.57
N TYR A 38 5.37 -5.58 5.58
CA TYR A 38 6.43 -4.58 5.71
C TYR A 38 5.91 -3.30 5.06
N VAL A 39 5.92 -2.19 5.80
CA VAL A 39 5.40 -0.90 5.33
C VAL A 39 6.51 0.13 5.35
N GLU A 40 6.79 0.72 4.20
CA GLU A 40 7.76 1.79 4.02
C GLU A 40 7.08 3.03 3.42
N GLN A 41 7.32 4.20 4.02
CA GLN A 41 6.87 5.47 3.49
C GLN A 41 8.07 6.29 3.08
N SER A 42 8.04 6.80 1.85
CA SER A 42 8.97 7.82 1.39
C SER A 42 8.20 9.12 1.19
N ALA A 43 8.72 10.22 1.72
CA ALA A 43 8.18 11.55 1.51
C ALA A 43 9.27 12.43 0.89
N ARG A 44 8.93 13.15 -0.17
CA ARG A 44 9.85 14.02 -0.88
C ARG A 44 9.27 15.42 -1.03
N LEU A 45 10.07 16.42 -0.68
CA LEU A 45 9.78 17.82 -1.01
C LEU A 45 10.24 18.10 -2.45
N VAL A 46 9.27 18.45 -3.30
CA VAL A 46 9.48 18.93 -4.65
C VAL A 46 9.39 20.45 -4.61
N VAL A 47 10.45 21.13 -5.05
CA VAL A 47 10.53 22.61 -5.05
C VAL A 47 10.71 23.10 -6.48
N ASP A 48 9.65 23.66 -7.05
CA ASP A 48 9.69 24.46 -8.26
C ASP A 48 10.11 25.90 -7.94
N ARG A 49 11.40 26.16 -8.10
CA ARG A 49 12.00 27.49 -7.89
C ARG A 49 11.60 28.53 -8.94
N ARG A 50 10.92 28.14 -10.02
CA ARG A 50 10.47 29.05 -11.09
C ARG A 50 9.00 29.44 -10.94
N SER A 51 8.28 28.83 -10.01
CA SER A 51 6.87 29.10 -9.78
C SER A 51 6.66 30.49 -9.18
N SER A 52 5.77 31.27 -9.78
CA SER A 52 5.25 32.53 -9.22
C SER A 52 3.94 32.32 -8.42
N SER A 53 3.57 31.06 -8.15
CA SER A 53 2.35 30.71 -7.42
C SER A 53 2.45 31.04 -5.92
N PRO A 54 1.36 31.49 -5.27
CA PRO A 54 1.33 31.78 -3.83
C PRO A 54 1.59 30.56 -2.92
N THR A 55 1.56 29.33 -3.44
CA THR A 55 2.01 28.11 -2.73
C THR A 55 3.53 27.91 -2.73
N SER A 56 4.31 28.94 -3.08
CA SER A 56 5.79 28.95 -3.05
C SER A 56 6.47 27.90 -3.94
N GLY A 57 5.74 27.31 -4.90
CA GLY A 57 6.26 26.25 -5.79
C GLY A 57 6.65 24.96 -5.06
N GLN A 58 6.17 24.73 -3.83
CA GLN A 58 6.54 23.54 -3.05
C GLN A 58 5.40 22.53 -3.01
N GLU A 59 5.72 21.28 -3.29
CA GLU A 59 4.81 20.14 -3.20
C GLU A 59 5.48 19.03 -2.39
N VAL A 60 4.74 18.41 -1.47
CA VAL A 60 5.22 17.23 -0.74
C VAL A 60 4.51 16.02 -1.31
N THR A 61 5.27 15.14 -1.96
CA THR A 61 4.74 13.85 -2.41
C THR A 61 5.05 12.79 -1.36
N SER A 62 4.09 11.91 -1.09
CA SER A 62 4.31 10.75 -0.22
C SER A 62 3.94 9.50 -0.98
N SER A 63 4.88 8.58 -1.11
CA SER A 63 4.63 7.24 -1.63
C SER A 63 4.77 6.22 -0.50
N THR A 64 4.04 5.12 -0.58
CA THR A 64 4.14 4.03 0.38
C THR A 64 4.19 2.70 -0.34
N THR A 65 5.17 1.89 0.01
CA THR A 65 5.31 0.52 -0.48
C THR A 65 4.95 -0.42 0.67
N VAL A 66 4.04 -1.36 0.38
CA VAL A 66 3.58 -2.38 1.32
C VAL A 66 3.92 -3.74 0.75
N VAL A 67 4.82 -4.47 1.41
CA VAL A 67 5.14 -5.85 1.05
C VAL A 67 4.30 -6.80 1.90
N VAL A 68 3.51 -7.65 1.25
CA VAL A 68 2.66 -8.66 1.88
C VAL A 68 3.01 -10.07 1.39
N LEU A 69 2.42 -11.08 2.04
CA LEU A 69 2.53 -12.44 1.57
C LEU A 69 1.67 -12.64 0.30
N PRO A 70 2.01 -13.58 -0.59
CA PRO A 70 1.29 -13.75 -1.87
C PRO A 70 -0.21 -14.00 -1.73
N GLN A 71 -0.66 -14.69 -0.68
CA GLN A 71 -2.10 -14.93 -0.46
C GLN A 71 -2.86 -13.69 0.04
N ASP A 72 -2.13 -12.65 0.45
CA ASP A 72 -2.67 -11.41 0.96
C ASP A 72 -2.63 -10.29 -0.09
N ASP A 73 -2.33 -10.62 -1.35
CA ASP A 73 -2.34 -9.69 -2.49
C ASP A 73 -3.67 -8.93 -2.61
N ALA A 74 -3.59 -7.72 -3.15
CA ALA A 74 -4.70 -6.81 -3.37
C ALA A 74 -4.49 -6.07 -4.70
N LEU A 75 -5.48 -6.16 -5.59
CA LEU A 75 -5.42 -5.50 -6.88
C LEU A 75 -5.55 -3.97 -6.74
N PRO A 76 -5.15 -3.20 -7.77
CA PRO A 76 -5.39 -1.77 -7.83
C PRO A 76 -6.84 -1.40 -7.47
N ARG A 77 -7.01 -0.21 -6.89
CA ARG A 77 -8.24 0.31 -6.29
C ARG A 77 -8.70 -0.34 -5.00
N SER A 78 -8.06 -1.43 -4.56
CA SER A 78 -8.24 -1.91 -3.18
C SER A 78 -7.78 -0.85 -2.19
N ARG A 79 -8.31 -0.88 -0.97
CA ARG A 79 -7.91 0.06 0.09
C ARG A 79 -7.06 -0.63 1.15
N VAL A 80 -5.99 0.02 1.57
CA VAL A 80 -5.08 -0.47 2.61
C VAL A 80 -4.97 0.56 3.71
N THR A 81 -5.27 0.13 4.94
CA THR A 81 -5.02 0.90 6.16
C THR A 81 -3.67 0.50 6.74
N VAL A 82 -2.75 1.46 6.84
CA VAL A 82 -1.38 1.29 7.32
C VAL A 82 -1.19 1.96 8.68
N TRP A 83 -0.26 1.42 9.48
CA TRP A 83 0.08 1.90 10.84
C TRP A 83 -1.14 2.13 11.77
N ALA A 84 -2.11 1.21 11.72
CA ALA A 84 -3.31 1.27 12.55
C ALA A 84 -2.97 1.44 14.04
N GLY A 85 -3.68 2.35 14.72
CA GLY A 85 -3.48 2.70 16.12
C GLY A 85 -2.32 3.67 16.40
N THR A 86 -1.70 4.24 15.37
CA THR A 86 -0.61 5.23 15.52
C THR A 86 -0.99 6.60 14.98
N SER A 87 -0.19 7.63 15.26
CA SER A 87 -0.39 8.98 14.68
C SER A 87 -0.18 9.05 13.16
N ARG A 88 0.35 7.98 12.55
CA ARG A 88 0.53 7.85 11.10
C ARG A 88 -0.54 6.97 10.45
N GLU A 89 -1.57 6.56 11.20
CA GLU A 89 -2.66 5.79 10.64
C GLU A 89 -3.29 6.51 9.45
N ARG A 90 -3.37 5.81 8.32
CA ARG A 90 -4.07 6.29 7.13
C ARG A 90 -4.58 5.14 6.29
N THR A 91 -5.64 5.41 5.54
CA THR A 91 -6.16 4.50 4.52
C THR A 91 -5.92 5.12 3.16
N SER A 92 -5.18 4.42 2.31
CA SER A 92 -4.90 4.83 0.93
C SER A 92 -5.34 3.75 -0.04
N GLU A 93 -5.53 4.15 -1.29
CA GLU A 93 -5.83 3.25 -2.38
C GLU A 93 -4.56 2.59 -2.92
N VAL A 94 -4.65 1.34 -3.36
CA VAL A 94 -3.60 0.66 -4.12
C VAL A 94 -3.62 1.21 -5.54
N ILE A 95 -2.54 1.85 -5.96
CA ILE A 95 -2.38 2.37 -7.31
C ILE A 95 -1.78 1.32 -8.22
N THR A 96 -0.84 0.53 -7.71
CA THR A 96 -0.18 -0.56 -8.43
C THR A 96 0.05 -1.73 -7.49
N SER A 97 -0.09 -2.95 -8.01
CA SER A 97 0.28 -4.19 -7.33
C SER A 97 1.22 -5.00 -8.22
N ASP A 98 2.35 -5.40 -7.66
CA ASP A 98 3.33 -6.26 -8.31
C ASP A 98 3.37 -7.63 -7.62
N TYR A 99 3.17 -8.70 -8.40
CA TYR A 99 3.23 -10.06 -7.90
C TYR A 99 4.57 -10.71 -8.25
N ALA A 100 5.35 -11.03 -7.22
CA ALA A 100 6.68 -11.57 -7.36
C ALA A 100 6.74 -13.06 -6.97
N GLU A 101 6.87 -13.94 -7.96
CA GLU A 101 7.04 -15.38 -7.76
C GLU A 101 8.44 -15.86 -8.17
N TYR A 102 9.14 -16.53 -7.26
CA TYR A 102 10.52 -16.95 -7.48
C TYR A 102 10.77 -18.42 -7.13
N LYS A 103 11.71 -19.04 -7.86
CA LYS A 103 12.27 -20.34 -7.50
C LYS A 103 13.49 -20.16 -6.59
N GLY A 104 13.28 -20.33 -5.28
CA GLY A 104 14.37 -20.36 -4.28
C GLY A 104 14.51 -19.10 -3.42
N THR A 105 13.84 -18.01 -3.81
CA THR A 105 13.74 -16.76 -3.05
C THR A 105 12.29 -16.59 -2.54
N PRO A 106 12.07 -15.87 -1.43
CA PRO A 106 10.74 -15.57 -0.94
C PRO A 106 9.83 -14.83 -1.94
N SER A 107 8.79 -15.51 -2.43
CA SER A 107 7.69 -14.87 -3.15
C SER A 107 6.90 -13.92 -2.26
N HIS A 108 6.44 -12.81 -2.82
CA HIS A 108 5.69 -11.75 -2.14
C HIS A 108 4.85 -10.95 -3.12
N ALA A 109 3.98 -10.08 -2.61
CA ALA A 109 3.32 -9.05 -3.41
C ALA A 109 3.68 -7.66 -2.86
N GLU A 110 3.90 -6.70 -3.74
CA GLU A 110 4.17 -5.31 -3.41
C GLU A 110 2.97 -4.46 -3.80
N LEU A 111 2.45 -3.68 -2.85
CA LEU A 111 1.34 -2.75 -3.07
C LEU A 111 1.87 -1.33 -2.94
N HIS A 112 1.64 -0.51 -3.96
CA HIS A 112 2.04 0.90 -3.97
C HIS A 112 0.83 1.78 -3.69
N LEU A 113 0.97 2.65 -2.70
CA LEU A 113 -0.06 3.59 -2.24
C LEU A 113 0.44 5.03 -2.37
N GLU A 114 -0.46 5.96 -2.69
CA GLU A 114 -0.23 7.41 -2.56
C GLU A 114 -1.33 8.08 -1.72
#